data_AF-A0A939HNP8-F1
#
_entry.id   AF-A0A939HNP8-F1
#
_cell.length_a   1.000
_cell.length_b   1.000
_cell.length_c   1.000
_cell.angle_alpha   90.00
_cell.angle_beta   90.00
_cell.angle_gamma   90.00
#
_symmetry.space_group_name_H-M   'P 1'
#
loop_
_entity.id
_entity.type
_entity.pdbx_description
1 polymer ?
#
loop_
_entity_poly.entity_id
_entity_poly.type
_entity_poly.pdbx_seq_one_letter_code
_entity_poly.pdbx_strand_id
1 'polypeptide(L)'
;MLIESAFSMLPEFVAGFGFQKVKREANATANFSFSLLNALHAKNILDPIQKIQMEHSYQTSKVPLPATGANRHCDIFLDYGGSKIGTKALENYGWRYRNFVEAKFLKYYKKTKSGQDTTVSKNSAEVIADLLRLVALVPEPQAYLNAPVAKTATARYFLVLSDNNPSIFINKHLKDLHAEFKNPTHTSNIHIDLSTKKASKLSENTGTNFKNIDFLIERTKCFVHYPLDENSPNAIWMLLLRIDAAKITLNTPRGAIWFRIKDNREIEQSRPDAYKDIRDFIATNIK
;
A
#
# COMPACT_ATOMS: atom_id res chain seq x y z
N MET A 1 -11.81 7.55 8.66
CA MET A 1 -12.05 8.47 7.53
C MET A 1 -12.84 7.70 6.48
N LEU A 2 -13.01 8.20 5.24
CA LEU A 2 -13.88 7.55 4.24
C LEU A 2 -13.41 6.14 3.86
N ILE A 3 -12.11 5.94 3.68
CA ILE A 3 -11.54 4.64 3.32
C ILE A 3 -11.70 3.63 4.45
N GLU A 4 -11.48 4.03 5.70
CA GLU A 4 -11.69 3.16 6.86
C GLU A 4 -13.17 2.86 7.07
N SER A 5 -14.05 3.83 6.82
CA SER A 5 -15.50 3.61 6.86
C SER A 5 -15.93 2.61 5.79
N ALA A 6 -15.38 2.69 4.58
CA ALA A 6 -15.60 1.71 3.54
C ALA A 6 -15.07 0.33 3.95
N PHE A 7 -13.88 0.28 4.54
CA PHE A 7 -13.30 -0.96 5.05
C PHE A 7 -14.17 -1.61 6.15
N SER A 8 -14.78 -0.81 7.03
CA SER A 8 -15.73 -1.30 8.03
C SER A 8 -16.97 -1.97 7.45
N MET A 9 -17.36 -1.62 6.22
CA MET A 9 -18.50 -2.22 5.51
C MET A 9 -18.08 -3.35 4.57
N LEU A 10 -16.79 -3.45 4.23
CA LEU A 10 -16.28 -4.44 3.28
C LEU A 10 -16.66 -5.90 3.60
N PRO A 11 -16.73 -6.35 4.88
CA PRO A 11 -17.19 -7.70 5.19
C PRO A 11 -18.57 -8.04 4.61
N GLU A 12 -19.50 -7.10 4.63
CA GLU A 12 -20.84 -7.26 4.06
C GLU A 12 -20.77 -7.48 2.54
N PHE A 13 -19.95 -6.69 1.86
CA PHE A 13 -19.78 -6.81 0.41
C PHE A 13 -19.14 -8.13 0.01
N VAL A 14 -18.07 -8.53 0.71
CA VAL A 14 -17.35 -9.78 0.46
C VAL A 14 -18.23 -11.00 0.76
N ALA A 15 -19.07 -10.95 1.79
CA ALA A 15 -20.02 -12.01 2.09
C ALA A 15 -21.18 -12.06 1.09
N GLY A 16 -21.71 -10.90 0.66
CA GLY A 16 -22.92 -10.79 -0.15
C GLY A 16 -22.73 -10.87 -1.67
N PHE A 17 -21.67 -10.26 -2.23
CA PHE A 17 -21.53 -10.04 -3.68
C PHE A 17 -20.84 -11.17 -4.45
N GLY A 18 -20.93 -12.42 -3.96
CA GLY A 18 -20.39 -13.57 -4.67
C GLY A 18 -18.86 -13.58 -4.80
N PHE A 19 -18.13 -12.75 -4.03
CA PHE A 19 -16.67 -12.82 -3.93
C PHE A 19 -16.19 -14.25 -3.62
N GLN A 20 -16.95 -14.97 -2.79
CA GLN A 20 -16.69 -16.38 -2.46
C GLN A 20 -16.68 -17.30 -3.69
N LYS A 21 -17.39 -16.96 -4.76
CA LYS A 21 -17.43 -17.73 -6.01
C LYS A 21 -16.18 -17.50 -6.87
N VAL A 22 -15.62 -16.29 -6.83
CA VAL A 22 -14.45 -15.90 -7.64
C VAL A 22 -13.45 -15.15 -6.76
N LYS A 23 -12.60 -15.90 -6.09
CA LYS A 23 -11.52 -15.40 -5.22
C LYS A 23 -10.32 -14.95 -6.05
N ARG A 24 -10.33 -13.68 -6.49
CA ARG A 24 -9.28 -13.03 -7.31
C ARG A 24 -9.07 -11.58 -6.91
N GLU A 25 -7.88 -11.03 -7.20
CA GLU A 25 -7.49 -9.66 -6.88
C GLU A 25 -8.44 -8.61 -7.47
N ALA A 26 -8.78 -8.71 -8.76
CA ALA A 26 -9.75 -7.83 -9.41
C ALA A 26 -11.10 -7.75 -8.68
N ASN A 27 -11.54 -8.85 -8.05
CA ASN A 27 -12.77 -8.86 -7.27
C ASN A 27 -12.59 -8.23 -5.89
N ALA A 28 -11.40 -8.29 -5.28
CA ALA A 28 -11.11 -7.60 -4.04
C ALA A 28 -11.20 -6.09 -4.26
N THR A 29 -10.58 -5.62 -5.34
CA THR A 29 -10.64 -4.23 -5.78
C THR A 29 -12.08 -3.80 -6.09
N ALA A 30 -12.85 -4.60 -6.84
CA ALA A 30 -14.25 -4.29 -7.14
C ALA A 30 -15.14 -4.20 -5.89
N ASN A 31 -15.04 -5.16 -4.95
CA ASN A 31 -15.81 -5.14 -3.71
C ASN A 31 -15.46 -3.94 -2.83
N PHE A 32 -14.18 -3.58 -2.79
CA PHE A 32 -13.75 -2.39 -2.07
C PHE A 32 -14.26 -1.11 -2.72
N SER A 33 -14.27 -1.04 -4.06
CA SER A 33 -14.87 0.09 -4.78
C SER A 33 -16.37 0.24 -4.49
N PHE A 34 -17.14 -0.86 -4.39
CA PHE A 34 -18.54 -0.78 -3.95
C PHE A 34 -18.68 -0.31 -2.50
N SER A 35 -17.80 -0.77 -1.62
CA SER A 35 -17.76 -0.31 -0.22
C SER A 35 -17.43 1.19 -0.13
N LEU A 36 -16.52 1.67 -1.00
CA LEU A 36 -16.19 3.09 -1.14
C LEU A 36 -17.39 3.89 -1.65
N LEU A 37 -18.08 3.43 -2.70
CA LEU A 37 -19.29 4.08 -3.20
C LEU A 37 -20.33 4.27 -2.08
N ASN A 38 -20.57 3.24 -1.28
CA ASN A 38 -21.50 3.32 -0.15
C ASN A 38 -21.01 4.35 0.89
N ALA A 39 -19.72 4.33 1.24
CA ALA A 39 -19.15 5.31 2.18
C ALA A 39 -19.25 6.76 1.69
N LEU A 40 -19.08 6.99 0.38
CA LEU A 40 -19.23 8.31 -0.23
C LEU A 40 -20.69 8.77 -0.26
N HIS A 41 -21.61 7.86 -0.63
CA HIS A 41 -23.05 8.11 -0.59
C HIS A 41 -23.53 8.46 0.82
N ALA A 42 -23.08 7.72 1.84
CA ALA A 42 -23.41 7.98 3.24
C ALA A 42 -22.93 9.35 3.75
N LYS A 43 -22.00 9.99 3.03
CA LYS A 43 -21.52 11.36 3.33
C LYS A 43 -22.09 12.42 2.37
N ASN A 44 -23.12 12.08 1.58
CA ASN A 44 -23.77 12.97 0.62
C ASN A 44 -22.78 13.62 -0.37
N ILE A 45 -21.73 12.90 -0.76
CA ILE A 45 -20.81 13.38 -1.78
C ILE A 45 -21.50 13.24 -3.14
N LEU A 46 -21.60 14.36 -3.86
CA LEU A 46 -22.17 14.40 -5.21
C LEU A 46 -21.31 13.57 -6.17
N ASP A 47 -21.99 12.80 -7.04
CA ASP A 47 -21.41 11.94 -8.08
C ASP A 47 -20.25 11.07 -7.58
N PRO A 48 -20.50 10.18 -6.58
CA PRO A 48 -19.44 9.43 -5.91
C PRO A 48 -18.65 8.51 -6.84
N ILE A 49 -19.27 8.04 -7.92
CA ILE A 49 -18.60 7.22 -8.93
C ILE A 49 -17.47 7.99 -9.64
N GLN A 50 -17.63 9.30 -9.87
CA GLN A 50 -16.58 10.12 -10.49
C GLN A 50 -15.39 10.37 -9.56
N LYS A 51 -15.56 10.12 -8.25
CA LYS A 51 -14.51 10.30 -7.25
C LYS A 51 -13.59 9.09 -7.16
N ILE A 52 -14.02 7.93 -7.67
CA ILE A 52 -13.26 6.68 -7.67
C ILE A 52 -12.73 6.44 -9.08
N GLN A 53 -11.41 6.30 -9.19
CA GLN A 53 -10.74 5.96 -10.44
C GLN A 53 -9.98 4.65 -10.23
N MET A 54 -10.25 3.68 -11.10
CA MET A 54 -9.55 2.40 -11.13
C MET A 54 -8.30 2.54 -12.01
N GLU A 55 -7.23 1.81 -11.69
CA GLU A 55 -6.00 1.79 -12.51
C GLU A 55 -5.47 3.21 -12.79
N HIS A 56 -5.36 4.04 -11.75
CA HIS A 56 -4.93 5.43 -11.91
C HIS A 56 -3.42 5.52 -12.02
N SER A 57 -2.93 6.23 -13.04
CA SER A 57 -1.49 6.32 -13.29
C SER A 57 -0.75 7.06 -12.18
N TYR A 58 0.39 6.53 -11.76
CA TYR A 58 1.33 7.25 -10.89
C TYR A 58 2.06 8.40 -11.62
N GLN A 59 1.98 8.43 -12.94
CA GLN A 59 2.55 9.50 -13.76
C GLN A 59 1.60 10.70 -13.81
N THR A 60 2.15 11.90 -13.63
CA THR A 60 1.44 13.15 -13.90
C THR A 60 2.29 14.07 -14.77
N SER A 61 1.68 15.09 -15.38
CA SER A 61 2.43 16.09 -16.15
C SER A 61 3.49 16.83 -15.32
N LYS A 62 3.26 16.99 -14.01
CA LYS A 62 4.18 17.66 -13.08
C LYS A 62 5.22 16.72 -12.47
N VAL A 63 4.93 15.42 -12.44
CA VAL A 63 5.77 14.38 -11.85
C VAL A 63 5.81 13.20 -12.83
N PRO A 64 6.51 13.34 -13.98
CA PRO A 64 6.56 12.30 -14.99
C PRO A 64 7.31 11.07 -14.47
N LEU A 65 6.96 9.87 -14.94
CA LEU A 65 7.77 8.67 -14.75
C LEU A 65 8.80 8.56 -15.91
N PRO A 66 9.94 7.88 -15.70
CA PRO A 66 10.84 7.57 -16.81
C PRO A 66 10.11 6.70 -17.84
N ALA A 67 10.51 6.79 -19.12
CA ALA A 67 9.85 6.08 -20.21
C ALA A 67 9.72 4.55 -19.96
N THR A 68 10.73 3.94 -19.35
CA THR A 68 10.76 2.52 -18.95
C THR A 68 9.81 2.17 -17.81
N GLY A 69 9.31 3.17 -17.08
CA GLY A 69 8.39 3.02 -15.94
C GLY A 69 7.01 3.67 -16.17
N ALA A 70 6.67 4.11 -17.38
CA ALA A 70 5.47 4.92 -17.64
C ALA A 70 4.13 4.20 -17.37
N ASN A 71 4.11 2.86 -17.35
CA ASN A 71 2.89 2.06 -17.22
C ASN A 71 2.54 1.67 -15.76
N ARG A 72 3.02 2.41 -14.75
CA ARG A 72 2.71 2.11 -13.35
C ARG A 72 1.43 2.80 -12.92
N HIS A 73 0.49 2.02 -12.38
CA HIS A 73 -0.82 2.46 -11.92
C HIS A 73 -1.06 1.98 -10.48
N CYS A 74 -1.86 2.72 -9.72
CA CYS A 74 -2.45 2.23 -8.49
C CYS A 74 -3.82 1.62 -8.77
N ASP A 75 -4.18 0.58 -8.02
CA ASP A 75 -5.46 -0.12 -8.23
C ASP A 75 -6.67 0.80 -8.05
N ILE A 76 -6.69 1.62 -7.00
CA ILE A 76 -7.76 2.58 -6.74
C ILE A 76 -7.19 3.93 -6.32
N PHE A 77 -7.57 4.97 -7.05
CA PHE A 77 -7.40 6.36 -6.67
C PHE A 77 -8.75 6.97 -6.29
N LEU A 78 -8.76 7.66 -5.16
CA LEU A 78 -9.94 8.32 -4.65
C LEU A 78 -9.65 9.81 -4.47
N ASP A 79 -10.31 10.66 -5.27
CA ASP A 79 -10.27 12.12 -5.16
C ASP A 79 -11.67 12.66 -4.91
N TYR A 80 -11.96 12.98 -3.65
CA TYR A 80 -13.18 13.69 -3.25
C TYR A 80 -12.91 15.18 -3.01
N GLY A 81 -11.92 15.75 -3.68
CA GLY A 81 -11.70 17.19 -3.77
C GLY A 81 -12.98 17.93 -4.20
N GLY A 82 -13.19 19.12 -3.64
CA GLY A 82 -14.38 19.94 -3.90
C GLY A 82 -15.63 19.54 -3.10
N SER A 83 -15.64 18.39 -2.41
CA SER A 83 -16.75 18.00 -1.52
C SER A 83 -16.89 18.86 -0.25
N LYS A 84 -15.85 19.65 0.08
CA LYS A 84 -15.77 20.54 1.26
C LYS A 84 -15.99 19.86 2.62
N ILE A 85 -15.93 18.53 2.69
CA ILE A 85 -16.09 17.76 3.93
C ILE A 85 -14.83 17.75 4.81
N GLY A 86 -13.66 18.08 4.24
CA GLY A 86 -12.38 18.07 4.96
C GLY A 86 -12.16 19.36 5.74
N THR A 87 -11.64 19.23 6.96
CA THR A 87 -11.25 20.35 7.82
C THR A 87 -9.79 20.20 8.28
N LYS A 88 -9.15 21.29 8.72
CA LYS A 88 -7.81 21.23 9.33
C LYS A 88 -7.78 20.32 10.58
N ALA A 89 -8.89 20.24 11.31
CA ALA A 89 -9.02 19.33 12.45
C ALA A 89 -9.00 17.86 12.01
N LEU A 90 -9.73 17.51 10.93
CA LEU A 90 -9.72 16.16 10.35
C LEU A 90 -8.33 15.74 9.86
N GLU A 91 -7.49 16.72 9.50
CA GLU A 91 -6.12 16.50 9.08
C GLU A 91 -5.26 15.81 10.16
N ASN A 92 -5.52 16.10 11.45
CA ASN A 92 -4.86 15.45 12.58
C ASN A 92 -5.22 13.95 12.71
N TYR A 93 -6.35 13.54 12.14
CA TYR A 93 -6.79 12.15 12.13
C TYR A 93 -6.31 11.39 10.89
N GLY A 94 -5.52 12.03 10.02
CA GLY A 94 -4.99 11.43 8.79
C GLY A 94 -5.85 11.63 7.54
N TRP A 95 -6.89 12.48 7.62
CA TRP A 95 -7.77 12.77 6.49
C TRP A 95 -7.03 13.43 5.30
N ARG A 96 -7.27 12.96 4.06
CA ARG A 96 -6.74 13.56 2.81
C ARG A 96 -7.77 13.50 1.69
N TYR A 97 -7.83 14.52 0.85
CA TYR A 97 -8.74 14.53 -0.31
C TYR A 97 -8.39 13.49 -1.36
N ARG A 98 -7.08 13.24 -1.54
CA ARG A 98 -6.52 12.32 -2.51
C ARG A 98 -5.93 11.12 -1.80
N ASN A 99 -6.38 9.94 -2.18
CA ASN A 99 -5.99 8.70 -1.52
C ASN A 99 -5.63 7.67 -2.59
N PHE A 100 -4.48 7.03 -2.42
CA PHE A 100 -4.00 5.96 -3.29
C PHE A 100 -4.11 4.65 -2.53
N VAL A 101 -4.69 3.65 -3.18
CA VAL A 101 -4.90 2.32 -2.61
C VAL A 101 -4.31 1.29 -3.58
N GLU A 102 -3.47 0.41 -3.06
CA GLU A 102 -3.16 -0.87 -3.71
C GLU A 102 -3.90 -1.97 -2.94
N ALA A 103 -4.47 -2.93 -3.66
CA ALA A 103 -5.29 -4.00 -3.16
C ALA A 103 -4.69 -5.35 -3.56
N LYS A 104 -4.38 -6.17 -2.56
CA LYS A 104 -3.82 -7.50 -2.75
C LYS A 104 -4.83 -8.57 -2.36
N PHE A 105 -4.95 -9.60 -3.20
CA PHE A 105 -5.62 -10.83 -2.81
C PHE A 105 -4.63 -12.00 -2.68
N LEU A 106 -4.53 -12.57 -1.48
CA LEU A 106 -3.64 -13.69 -1.19
C LEU A 106 -4.46 -14.98 -1.11
N LYS A 107 -4.28 -15.83 -2.12
CA LYS A 107 -4.98 -17.11 -2.25
C LYS A 107 -4.14 -18.26 -1.70
N TYR A 108 -4.76 -19.08 -0.86
CA TYR A 108 -4.19 -20.29 -0.32
C TYR A 108 -4.16 -21.40 -1.38
N TYR A 109 -3.03 -22.08 -1.46
CA TYR A 109 -2.84 -23.23 -2.32
C TYR A 109 -2.51 -24.47 -1.48
N LYS A 110 -1.41 -24.40 -0.74
CA LYS A 110 -0.92 -25.54 0.03
C LYS A 110 0.02 -25.09 1.13
N LYS A 111 -0.20 -25.60 2.33
CA LYS A 111 0.69 -25.41 3.47
C LYS A 111 1.94 -26.28 3.32
N THR A 112 3.10 -25.65 3.47
CA THR A 112 4.42 -26.29 3.57
C THR A 112 4.66 -26.84 4.97
N LYS A 113 5.71 -27.65 5.15
CA LYS A 113 6.12 -28.18 6.47
C LYS A 113 6.44 -27.07 7.48
N SER A 114 6.87 -25.89 7.03
CA SER A 114 7.16 -24.72 7.88
C SER A 114 5.91 -23.94 8.30
N GLY A 115 4.73 -24.35 7.83
CA GLY A 115 3.45 -23.71 8.10
C GLY A 115 3.12 -22.51 7.20
N GLN A 116 3.94 -22.20 6.20
CA GLN A 116 3.69 -21.13 5.22
C GLN A 116 3.05 -21.69 3.94
N ASP A 117 2.41 -20.83 3.14
CA ASP A 117 1.91 -21.23 1.82
C ASP A 117 3.08 -21.50 0.84
N THR A 118 2.88 -22.41 -0.12
CA THR A 118 3.85 -22.70 -1.18
C THR A 118 4.26 -21.49 -2.02
N THR A 119 3.41 -20.47 -2.10
CA THR A 119 3.62 -19.23 -2.88
C THR A 119 4.18 -18.08 -2.04
N VAL A 120 4.53 -18.32 -0.76
CA VAL A 120 4.97 -17.29 0.21
C VAL A 120 6.03 -16.33 -0.34
N SER A 121 7.03 -16.83 -1.06
CA SER A 121 8.11 -15.99 -1.60
C SER A 121 7.64 -15.05 -2.71
N LYS A 122 6.66 -15.49 -3.52
CA LYS A 122 6.06 -14.66 -4.57
C LYS A 122 5.15 -13.61 -3.94
N ASN A 123 4.24 -14.03 -3.07
CA ASN A 123 3.31 -13.14 -2.39
C ASN A 123 4.04 -12.07 -1.56
N SER A 124 5.10 -12.44 -0.84
CA SER A 124 5.92 -11.48 -0.11
C SER A 124 6.56 -10.44 -1.03
N ALA A 125 7.08 -10.88 -2.19
CA ALA A 125 7.71 -9.98 -3.14
C ALA A 125 6.72 -8.98 -3.74
N GLU A 126 5.52 -9.46 -4.09
CA GLU A 126 4.42 -8.63 -4.59
C GLU A 126 3.95 -7.63 -3.53
N VAL A 127 3.71 -8.08 -2.29
CA VAL A 127 3.33 -7.18 -1.18
C VAL A 127 4.38 -6.09 -0.95
N ILE A 128 5.67 -6.44 -0.97
CA ILE A 128 6.74 -5.45 -0.84
C ILE A 128 6.75 -4.49 -2.02
N ALA A 129 6.55 -5.00 -3.24
CA ALA A 129 6.49 -4.18 -4.43
C ALA A 129 5.35 -3.14 -4.31
N ASP A 130 4.16 -3.57 -3.92
CA ASP A 130 2.98 -2.70 -3.77
C ASP A 130 3.20 -1.61 -2.71
N LEU A 131 3.78 -1.98 -1.56
CA LEU A 131 4.13 -1.01 -0.52
C LEU A 131 5.19 0.00 -0.99
N LEU A 132 6.21 -0.44 -1.74
CA LEU A 132 7.22 0.45 -2.33
C LEU A 132 6.60 1.37 -3.38
N ARG A 133 5.66 0.87 -4.20
CA ARG A 133 4.91 1.68 -5.18
C ARG A 133 4.09 2.77 -4.47
N LEU A 134 3.33 2.42 -3.45
CA LEU A 134 2.54 3.39 -2.66
C LEU A 134 3.39 4.48 -2.02
N VAL A 135 4.57 4.14 -1.52
CA VAL A 135 5.41 5.14 -0.84
C VAL A 135 6.17 6.01 -1.84
N ALA A 136 6.74 5.43 -2.90
CA ALA A 136 7.64 6.14 -3.81
C ALA A 136 6.96 6.74 -5.05
N LEU A 137 5.97 6.06 -5.62
CA LEU A 137 5.43 6.44 -6.93
C LEU A 137 4.28 7.44 -6.83
N VAL A 138 3.62 7.54 -5.67
CA VAL A 138 2.60 8.58 -5.42
C VAL A 138 3.20 9.95 -5.74
N PRO A 139 2.56 10.75 -6.63
CA PRO A 139 3.16 11.95 -7.17
C PRO A 139 3.24 13.06 -6.13
N GLU A 140 4.47 13.50 -5.83
CA GLU A 140 4.75 14.59 -4.88
C GLU A 140 5.47 15.76 -5.60
N PRO A 141 4.74 16.69 -6.24
CA PRO A 141 5.34 17.74 -7.06
C PRO A 141 6.33 18.63 -6.32
N GLN A 142 6.08 18.92 -5.03
CA GLN A 142 6.97 19.76 -4.23
C GLN A 142 8.31 19.06 -3.95
N ALA A 143 8.29 17.75 -3.66
CA ALA A 143 9.52 16.99 -3.47
C ALA A 143 10.25 16.81 -4.80
N TYR A 144 9.52 16.52 -5.89
CA TYR A 144 10.08 16.36 -7.23
C TYR A 144 10.77 17.63 -7.75
N LEU A 145 10.23 18.81 -7.43
CA LEU A 145 10.78 20.11 -7.83
C LEU A 145 11.76 20.70 -6.80
N ASN A 146 12.18 19.94 -5.79
CA ASN A 146 13.07 20.38 -4.71
C ASN A 146 12.61 21.66 -4.00
N ALA A 147 11.31 21.78 -3.73
CA ALA A 147 10.78 22.90 -2.96
C ALA A 147 11.42 22.95 -1.55
N PRO A 148 11.70 24.15 -0.99
CA PRO A 148 12.35 24.27 0.32
C PRO A 148 11.60 23.59 1.47
N VAL A 149 10.27 23.53 1.38
CA VAL A 149 9.39 22.85 2.34
C VAL A 149 8.40 22.00 1.57
N ALA A 150 8.80 20.78 1.21
CA ALA A 150 7.94 19.81 0.53
C ALA A 150 7.00 19.12 1.52
N LYS A 151 5.70 19.06 1.20
CA LYS A 151 4.69 18.35 2.00
C LYS A 151 3.80 17.47 1.14
N THR A 152 3.44 16.30 1.67
CA THR A 152 2.46 15.41 1.03
C THR A 152 1.03 15.85 1.33
N ALA A 153 0.19 15.88 0.29
CA ALA A 153 -1.25 16.15 0.38
C ALA A 153 -2.11 14.89 0.20
N THR A 154 -1.47 13.73 0.07
CA THR A 154 -2.10 12.44 -0.28
C THR A 154 -2.01 11.45 0.87
N ALA A 155 -2.94 10.50 0.94
CA ALA A 155 -2.83 9.34 1.81
C ALA A 155 -2.58 8.07 1.01
N ARG A 156 -2.00 7.07 1.68
CA ARG A 156 -1.52 5.80 1.10
C ARG A 156 -2.12 4.65 1.88
N TYR A 157 -2.80 3.75 1.19
CA TYR A 157 -3.47 2.61 1.79
C TYR A 157 -3.07 1.33 1.09
N PHE A 158 -2.86 0.28 1.88
CA PHE A 158 -2.64 -1.06 1.38
C PHE A 158 -3.74 -1.97 1.92
N LEU A 159 -4.60 -2.46 1.03
CA LEU A 159 -5.68 -3.37 1.35
C LEU A 159 -5.23 -4.80 1.06
N VAL A 160 -5.42 -5.70 2.01
CA VAL A 160 -5.13 -7.13 1.86
C VAL A 160 -6.38 -7.92 2.18
N LEU A 161 -6.81 -8.75 1.24
CA LEU A 161 -7.79 -9.80 1.47
C LEU A 161 -7.12 -11.15 1.29
N SER A 162 -7.47 -12.13 2.13
CA SER A 162 -6.95 -13.48 2.00
C SER A 162 -7.96 -14.53 2.42
N ASP A 163 -7.91 -15.71 1.79
CA ASP A 163 -8.76 -16.86 2.14
C ASP A 163 -8.17 -17.75 3.24
N ASN A 164 -7.10 -17.27 3.89
CA ASN A 164 -6.48 -17.85 5.06
C ASN A 164 -5.79 -16.75 5.88
N ASN A 165 -5.25 -17.08 7.05
CA ASN A 165 -4.54 -16.12 7.88
C ASN A 165 -3.40 -15.44 7.09
N PRO A 166 -3.36 -14.09 7.00
CA PRO A 166 -2.47 -13.39 6.09
C PRO A 166 -0.98 -13.63 6.37
N SER A 167 -0.61 -14.00 7.61
CA SER A 167 0.79 -14.30 7.97
C SER A 167 1.41 -15.47 7.21
N ILE A 168 0.62 -16.46 6.78
CA ILE A 168 1.16 -17.64 6.08
C ILE A 168 1.70 -17.30 4.68
N PHE A 169 1.28 -16.15 4.13
CA PHE A 169 1.69 -15.66 2.82
C PHE A 169 2.88 -14.70 2.88
N ILE A 170 3.29 -14.29 4.09
CA ILE A 170 4.46 -13.45 4.30
C ILE A 170 5.64 -14.31 4.73
N ASN A 171 6.82 -14.02 4.18
CA ASN A 171 8.04 -14.72 4.51
C ASN A 171 8.46 -14.39 5.94
N LYS A 172 8.69 -15.40 6.79
CA LYS A 172 9.17 -15.25 8.18
C LYS A 172 10.51 -14.51 8.31
N HIS A 173 11.28 -14.37 7.23
CA HIS A 173 12.48 -13.53 7.20
C HIS A 173 12.15 -12.03 7.29
N LEU A 174 10.97 -11.62 6.83
CA LEU A 174 10.42 -10.27 6.99
C LEU A 174 9.72 -10.17 8.36
N LYS A 175 10.51 -10.19 9.44
CA LYS A 175 9.99 -10.37 10.81
C LYS A 175 8.87 -9.40 11.15
N ASP A 176 9.08 -8.12 10.90
CA ASP A 176 8.13 -7.08 11.29
C ASP A 176 6.86 -7.14 10.45
N LEU A 177 6.99 -7.30 9.12
CA LEU A 177 5.84 -7.43 8.22
C LEU A 177 5.04 -8.70 8.53
N HIS A 178 5.72 -9.82 8.78
CA HIS A 178 5.09 -11.07 9.18
C HIS A 178 4.39 -10.95 10.54
N ALA A 179 5.01 -10.26 11.50
CA ALA A 179 4.41 -10.02 12.81
C ALA A 179 3.13 -9.18 12.69
N GLU A 180 3.16 -8.13 11.87
CA GLU A 180 1.99 -7.31 11.59
C GLU A 180 0.89 -8.13 10.94
N PHE A 181 1.19 -8.94 9.92
CA PHE A 181 0.16 -9.76 9.27
C PHE A 181 -0.38 -10.87 10.19
N LYS A 182 0.40 -11.31 11.19
CA LYS A 182 -0.04 -12.33 12.15
C LYS A 182 -0.98 -11.73 13.19
N ASN A 183 -0.55 -10.66 13.86
CA ASN A 183 -1.26 -10.02 14.95
C ASN A 183 -1.17 -8.50 14.76
N PRO A 184 -2.04 -7.91 13.91
CA PRO A 184 -1.96 -6.50 13.61
C PRO A 184 -2.12 -5.65 14.87
N THR A 185 -1.23 -4.69 15.04
CA THR A 185 -1.33 -3.73 16.14
C THR A 185 -1.96 -2.44 15.62
N HIS A 186 -2.68 -1.70 16.46
CA HIS A 186 -3.32 -0.45 16.01
C HIS A 186 -2.30 0.55 15.43
N THR A 187 -1.04 0.49 15.84
CA THR A 187 0.04 1.29 15.26
C THR A 187 1.34 0.51 15.29
N SER A 188 2.00 0.40 14.14
CA SER A 188 3.28 -0.31 14.05
C SER A 188 4.31 0.41 13.21
N ASN A 189 5.54 -0.07 13.40
CA ASN A 189 6.70 0.25 12.60
C ASN A 189 7.11 -1.05 11.91
N ILE A 190 7.30 -1.00 10.59
CA ILE A 190 7.62 -2.19 9.78
C ILE A 190 8.94 -1.95 9.07
N HIS A 191 9.98 -2.67 9.48
CA HIS A 191 11.26 -2.65 8.79
C HIS A 191 11.35 -3.80 7.77
N ILE A 192 11.66 -3.43 6.52
CA ILE A 192 11.83 -4.35 5.39
C ILE A 192 13.26 -4.18 4.88
N ASP A 193 14.13 -5.08 5.34
CA ASP A 193 15.53 -5.17 4.89
C ASP A 193 15.67 -6.24 3.79
N LEU A 194 15.84 -5.78 2.55
CA LEU A 194 16.04 -6.63 1.39
C LEU A 194 17.53 -6.97 1.13
N SER A 195 18.45 -6.39 1.91
CA SER A 195 19.90 -6.58 1.73
C SER A 195 20.43 -7.87 2.34
N THR A 196 19.69 -8.46 3.28
CA THR A 196 20.14 -9.69 3.96
C THR A 196 20.30 -10.86 2.98
N LYS A 197 21.31 -11.72 3.20
CA LYS A 197 21.51 -12.94 2.39
C LYS A 197 20.29 -13.86 2.35
N LYS A 198 19.41 -13.80 3.37
CA LYS A 198 18.16 -14.58 3.45
C LYS A 198 17.04 -13.98 2.61
N ALA A 199 17.11 -12.69 2.30
CA ALA A 199 16.17 -11.96 1.45
C ALA A 199 16.66 -11.80 0.00
N SER A 200 17.81 -12.36 -0.39
CA SER A 200 18.36 -12.19 -1.75
C SER A 200 17.37 -12.63 -2.85
N LYS A 201 16.84 -13.85 -2.73
CA LYS A 201 15.83 -14.38 -3.68
C LYS A 201 14.51 -13.60 -3.64
N LEU A 202 14.17 -13.04 -2.49
CA LEU A 202 13.00 -12.18 -2.34
C LEU A 202 13.22 -10.85 -3.06
N SER A 203 14.39 -10.24 -2.90
CA SER A 203 14.77 -9.00 -3.58
C SER A 203 14.75 -9.15 -5.10
N GLU A 204 15.23 -10.29 -5.61
CA GLU A 204 15.19 -10.62 -7.04
C GLU A 204 13.75 -10.79 -7.57
N ASN A 205 12.83 -11.26 -6.73
CA ASN A 205 11.42 -11.40 -7.09
C ASN A 205 10.69 -10.04 -7.03
N THR A 206 11.09 -9.13 -6.15
CA THR A 206 10.53 -7.76 -6.09
C THR A 206 10.98 -6.93 -7.29
N GLY A 207 12.23 -7.07 -7.73
CA GLY A 207 12.74 -6.32 -8.86
C GLY A 207 14.25 -6.43 -9.06
N THR A 208 14.78 -5.67 -10.01
CA THR A 208 16.22 -5.63 -10.29
C THR A 208 16.93 -4.72 -9.27
N ASN A 209 18.01 -5.21 -8.64
CA ASN A 209 18.82 -4.47 -7.66
C ASN A 209 18.10 -4.04 -6.36
N PHE A 210 16.97 -4.65 -6.00
CA PHE A 210 16.25 -4.33 -4.76
C PHE A 210 16.98 -4.73 -3.48
N LYS A 211 18.04 -5.55 -3.57
CA LYS A 211 18.97 -5.82 -2.46
C LYS A 211 19.63 -4.56 -1.89
N ASN A 212 19.64 -3.46 -2.64
CA ASN A 212 20.20 -2.18 -2.23
C ASN A 212 19.17 -1.26 -1.55
N ILE A 213 17.90 -1.67 -1.47
CA ILE A 213 16.84 -0.91 -0.84
C ILE A 213 16.69 -1.34 0.62
N ASP A 214 16.69 -0.34 1.49
CA ASP A 214 16.24 -0.44 2.86
C ASP A 214 14.94 0.37 3.00
N PHE A 215 13.87 -0.30 3.43
CA PHE A 215 12.54 0.28 3.47
C PHE A 215 11.95 0.21 4.88
N LEU A 216 11.62 1.36 5.43
CA LEU A 216 11.08 1.49 6.77
C LEU A 216 9.72 2.19 6.70
N ILE A 217 8.66 1.51 7.09
CA ILE A 217 7.37 2.14 7.39
C ILE A 217 7.41 2.55 8.85
N GLU A 218 7.63 3.84 9.10
CA GLU A 218 7.89 4.39 10.43
C GLU A 218 6.61 4.60 11.25
N ARG A 219 5.47 4.71 10.58
CA ARG A 219 4.16 4.73 11.22
C ARG A 219 3.11 4.23 10.24
N THR A 220 2.46 3.14 10.62
CA THR A 220 1.24 2.67 9.96
C THR A 220 0.10 2.51 10.95
N LYS A 221 -1.14 2.77 10.52
CA LYS A 221 -2.35 2.38 11.24
C LYS A 221 -2.93 1.13 10.59
N CYS A 222 -3.38 0.20 11.41
CA CYS A 222 -3.87 -1.09 10.93
C CYS A 222 -5.32 -1.28 11.35
N PHE A 223 -6.15 -1.69 10.41
CA PHE A 223 -7.56 -2.00 10.60
C PHE A 223 -7.79 -3.43 10.14
N VAL A 224 -8.57 -4.20 10.89
CA VAL A 224 -8.75 -5.64 10.63
C VAL A 224 -10.21 -6.05 10.67
N HIS A 225 -10.57 -6.96 9.78
CA HIS A 225 -11.76 -7.79 9.90
C HIS A 225 -11.34 -9.24 9.73
N TYR A 226 -11.03 -9.88 10.86
CA TYR A 226 -10.68 -11.29 10.89
C TYR A 226 -11.93 -12.11 11.22
N PRO A 227 -12.09 -13.28 10.57
CA PRO A 227 -13.27 -14.12 10.76
C PRO A 227 -13.34 -14.62 12.21
N LEU A 228 -14.55 -14.67 12.76
CA LEU A 228 -14.78 -15.25 14.09
C LEU A 228 -14.59 -16.77 14.08
N ASP A 229 -14.99 -17.43 12.99
CA ASP A 229 -14.72 -18.84 12.73
C ASP A 229 -13.68 -18.96 11.62
N GLU A 230 -12.43 -19.20 12.02
CA GLU A 230 -11.30 -19.36 11.11
C GLU A 230 -11.40 -20.61 10.22
N ASN A 231 -12.21 -21.60 10.60
CA ASN A 231 -12.35 -22.86 9.88
C ASN A 231 -13.47 -22.82 8.83
N SER A 232 -14.25 -21.73 8.80
CA SER A 232 -15.31 -21.59 7.81
C SER A 232 -14.73 -21.58 6.39
N PRO A 233 -15.28 -22.37 5.44
CA PRO A 233 -14.73 -22.49 4.08
C PRO A 233 -14.76 -21.17 3.28
N ASN A 234 -15.57 -20.21 3.74
CA ASN A 234 -15.76 -18.89 3.15
C ASN A 234 -15.17 -17.77 4.02
N ALA A 235 -14.37 -18.11 5.03
CA ALA A 235 -13.67 -17.14 5.85
C ALA A 235 -12.71 -16.32 4.98
N ILE A 236 -12.88 -15.00 5.02
CA ILE A 236 -11.96 -14.04 4.39
C ILE A 236 -11.38 -13.18 5.49
N TRP A 237 -10.06 -13.12 5.53
CA TRP A 237 -9.28 -12.27 6.39
C TRP A 237 -9.04 -10.95 5.67
N MET A 238 -9.27 -9.83 6.35
CA MET A 238 -9.11 -8.50 5.77
C MET A 238 -8.21 -7.66 6.66
N LEU A 239 -7.23 -7.01 6.03
CA LEU A 239 -6.30 -6.09 6.66
C LEU A 239 -6.20 -4.83 5.80
N LEU A 240 -6.36 -3.67 6.41
CA LEU A 240 -6.09 -2.37 5.78
C LEU A 240 -4.98 -1.68 6.55
N LEU A 241 -3.92 -1.32 5.85
CA LEU A 241 -2.82 -0.50 6.35
C LEU A 241 -2.98 0.92 5.81
N ARG A 242 -2.83 1.92 6.67
CA ARG A 242 -2.66 3.31 6.29
C ARG A 242 -1.25 3.75 6.63
N ILE A 243 -0.47 4.09 5.61
CA ILE A 243 0.92 4.50 5.76
C ILE A 243 0.97 6.00 6.01
N ASP A 244 1.31 6.40 7.25
CA ASP A 244 1.39 7.79 7.67
C ASP A 244 2.82 8.34 7.56
N ALA A 245 3.82 7.51 7.82
CA ALA A 245 5.23 7.87 7.72
C ALA A 245 6.06 6.70 7.18
N ALA A 246 7.01 6.99 6.32
CA ALA A 246 7.89 6.00 5.72
C ALA A 246 9.20 6.62 5.24
N LYS A 247 10.25 5.80 5.20
CA LYS A 247 11.57 6.15 4.69
C LYS A 247 12.04 5.06 3.72
N ILE A 248 12.52 5.49 2.57
CA ILE A 248 13.20 4.61 1.61
C ILE A 248 14.64 5.08 1.49
N THR A 249 15.57 4.14 1.67
CA THR A 249 17.00 4.35 1.48
C THR A 249 17.48 3.47 0.33
N LEU A 250 18.14 4.06 -0.66
CA LEU A 250 18.83 3.36 -1.73
C LEU A 250 20.34 3.44 -1.49
N ASN A 251 20.95 2.28 -1.27
CA ASN A 251 22.40 2.14 -1.09
C ASN A 251 23.09 2.11 -2.45
N THR A 252 23.87 3.15 -2.76
CA THR A 252 24.65 3.21 -4.00
C THR A 252 26.15 3.12 -3.69
N PRO A 253 27.01 2.78 -4.67
CA PRO A 253 28.46 2.82 -4.48
C PRO A 253 29.00 4.20 -4.04
N ARG A 254 28.25 5.28 -4.30
CA ARG A 254 28.60 6.66 -3.94
C ARG A 254 28.04 7.10 -2.58
N GLY A 255 27.40 6.19 -1.84
CA GLY A 255 26.73 6.47 -0.58
C GLY A 255 25.23 6.18 -0.62
N ALA A 256 24.60 6.27 0.54
CA ALA A 256 23.16 6.08 0.69
C ALA A 256 22.40 7.36 0.31
N ILE A 257 21.43 7.24 -0.58
CA ILE A 257 20.44 8.30 -0.85
C ILE A 257 19.12 7.90 -0.20
N TRP A 258 18.36 8.87 0.33
CA TRP A 258 17.08 8.57 0.97
C TRP A 258 16.09 9.71 0.82
N PHE A 259 14.81 9.36 0.88
CA PHE A 259 13.75 10.31 1.19
C PHE A 259 12.86 9.75 2.30
N ARG A 260 12.20 10.64 3.04
CA ARG A 260 11.37 10.31 4.19
C ARG A 260 10.10 11.14 4.18
N ILE A 261 8.96 10.48 4.28
CA ILE A 261 7.67 11.09 4.56
C ILE A 261 7.47 11.03 6.07
N LYS A 262 7.40 12.19 6.71
CA LYS A 262 7.15 12.31 8.15
C LYS A 262 5.66 12.24 8.47
N ASP A 263 5.34 11.97 9.73
CA ASP A 263 3.95 11.97 10.23
C ASP A 263 3.29 13.35 10.15
N ASN A 264 4.09 14.42 10.25
CA ASN A 264 3.68 15.82 10.01
C ASN A 264 3.57 16.18 8.51
N ARG A 265 3.73 15.18 7.61
CA ARG A 265 3.65 15.26 6.14
C ARG A 265 4.83 15.88 5.43
N GLU A 266 5.84 16.34 6.16
CA GLU A 266 7.04 16.86 5.52
C GLU A 266 7.77 15.75 4.79
N ILE A 267 8.24 16.07 3.60
CA ILE A 267 9.08 15.18 2.81
C ILE A 267 10.50 15.69 2.93
N GLU A 268 11.34 14.91 3.61
CA GLU A 268 12.76 15.16 3.72
C GLU A 268 13.53 14.31 2.72
N GLN A 269 14.65 14.86 2.27
CA GLN A 269 15.51 14.23 1.28
C GLN A 269 16.96 14.34 1.73
N SER A 270 17.76 13.31 1.49
CA SER A 270 19.19 13.32 1.84
C SER A 270 19.99 14.37 1.06
N ARG A 271 19.51 14.71 -0.14
CA ARG A 271 20.08 15.70 -1.07
C ARG A 271 18.99 16.13 -2.07
N PRO A 272 19.19 17.24 -2.81
CA PRO A 272 18.34 17.55 -3.96
C PRO A 272 18.21 16.34 -4.89
N ASP A 273 17.02 16.15 -5.44
CA ASP A 273 16.65 15.05 -6.35
C ASP A 273 16.62 13.64 -5.74
N ALA A 274 16.91 13.44 -4.45
CA ALA A 274 16.91 12.08 -3.88
C ALA A 274 15.54 11.37 -3.98
N TYR A 275 14.42 12.10 -3.81
CA TYR A 275 13.08 11.55 -4.07
C TYR A 275 12.94 11.10 -5.51
N LYS A 276 13.36 11.93 -6.47
CA LYS A 276 13.28 11.63 -7.91
C LYS A 276 14.14 10.42 -8.27
N ASP A 277 15.40 10.38 -7.82
CA ASP A 277 16.32 9.27 -8.06
C ASP A 277 15.74 7.93 -7.57
N ILE A 278 15.20 7.91 -6.35
CA ILE A 278 14.62 6.70 -5.75
C ILE A 278 13.32 6.31 -6.44
N ARG A 279 12.46 7.29 -6.74
CA ARG A 279 11.21 7.07 -7.47
C ARG A 279 11.47 6.47 -8.85
N ASP A 280 12.39 7.03 -9.61
CA ASP A 280 12.72 6.59 -10.96
C ASP A 280 13.40 5.20 -10.95
N PHE A 281 14.23 4.94 -9.93
CA PHE A 281 14.75 3.60 -9.65
C PHE A 281 13.62 2.59 -9.44
N ILE A 282 12.67 2.88 -8.55
CA ILE A 282 11.55 1.97 -8.25
C ILE A 282 10.68 1.78 -9.50
N ALA A 283 10.31 2.85 -10.19
CA ALA A 283 9.45 2.79 -11.37
C ALA A 283 10.02 1.88 -12.48
N THR A 284 11.34 1.93 -12.67
CA THR A 284 12.05 1.20 -13.73
C THR A 284 12.37 -0.23 -13.33
N ASN A 285 12.72 -0.49 -12.08
CA ASN A 285 13.32 -1.76 -11.67
C ASN A 285 12.36 -2.70 -10.96
N ILE A 286 11.21 -2.22 -10.48
CA ILE A 286 10.21 -3.07 -9.84
C ILE A 286 9.60 -4.04 -10.87
N LYS A 287 9.29 -5.26 -10.48
CA LYS A 287 8.57 -6.21 -11.34
C LYS A 287 7.09 -5.87 -11.36
#